data_AF-A0A9E3S0D8-F1
#
_entry.id   AF-A0A9E3S0D8-F1
#
_cell.length_a   1.000
_cell.length_b   1.000
_cell.length_c   1.000
_cell.angle_alpha   90.00
_cell.angle_beta   90.00
_cell.angle_gamma   90.00
#
_symmetry.space_group_name_H-M   'P 1'
#
loop_
_entity.id
_entity.type
_entity.pdbx_description
1 polymer ?
#
loop_
_entity_poly.entity_id
_entity_poly.type
_entity_poly.pdbx_seq_one_letter_code
_entity_poly.pdbx_strand_id
1 'polypeptide(L)'
;MIRLCFCVVISAIVAAMQVRAGVPADGLLVHLDAANKSSLRLDAAGCATQWKSVVPGAACVFTATGEKTAPKYVRGTASKRAGVRFDGNDDELAAPFELKLDVWTAVLVVSPRSNRMDAGGLFTGSPKRGHDYDPGFTIDMFNSKERFSSLSVEGAGRIGGAIDQMRADYTYGGMHLIVVERGTERIRMWIDGDEQEPRPVSRATTQIEVLRVGSRFYGGTTRNWFDGDIAQVLLYDRILKPGEHAAITQCLGIHPRERAQELSGSLNKQGERMVAPEVTKRWATTSGFSRYVKRHPEHFPFADLTRLPIESDLKESISLGMLSMNSMFDADKDQEPYFYSNRQADGTGALYHSVNIGIPHVVGRALWATMIGELATGIPFPEEGLGIYARYCRSSFDNPDHLNSYIDPARDNKRFIEFHNMR
;
A
#
# COMPACT_ATOMS: atom_id res chain seq x y z
N MET A 1 -8.86 65.54 -47.10
CA MET A 1 -8.66 65.18 -45.68
C MET A 1 -9.54 63.98 -45.36
N ILE A 2 -8.97 62.77 -45.43
CA ILE A 2 -9.67 61.50 -45.18
C ILE A 2 -9.31 61.06 -43.76
N ARG A 3 -10.29 61.01 -42.86
CA ARG A 3 -10.13 60.45 -41.52
C ARG A 3 -10.38 58.94 -41.59
N LEU A 4 -9.33 58.17 -41.34
CA LEU A 4 -9.35 56.72 -41.20
C LEU A 4 -9.76 56.38 -39.75
N CYS A 5 -10.97 55.86 -39.55
CA CYS A 5 -11.38 55.25 -38.28
C CYS A 5 -10.71 53.87 -38.16
N PHE A 6 -9.69 53.78 -37.32
CA PHE A 6 -9.14 52.51 -36.86
C PHE A 6 -10.09 51.94 -35.79
N CYS A 7 -11.00 51.06 -36.19
CA CYS A 7 -11.66 50.14 -35.27
C CYS A 7 -10.61 49.12 -34.80
N VAL A 8 -10.02 49.38 -33.64
CA VAL A 8 -9.28 48.36 -32.89
C VAL A 8 -10.30 47.36 -32.37
N VAL A 9 -10.53 46.29 -33.15
CA VAL A 9 -11.14 45.06 -32.66
C VAL A 9 -10.13 44.46 -31.68
N ILE A 10 -10.30 44.76 -30.39
CA ILE A 10 -9.68 43.99 -29.32
C ILE A 10 -10.32 42.61 -29.41
N SER A 11 -9.70 41.71 -30.18
CA SER A 11 -9.90 40.27 -30.03
C SER A 11 -9.43 39.91 -28.62
N ALA A 12 -10.36 39.97 -27.67
CA ALA A 12 -10.24 39.25 -26.42
C ALA A 12 -10.21 37.76 -26.79
N ILE A 13 -9.00 37.25 -27.03
CA ILE A 13 -8.73 35.82 -26.99
C ILE A 13 -8.93 35.42 -25.53
N VAL A 14 -10.20 35.20 -25.17
CA VAL A 14 -10.53 34.39 -24.01
C VAL A 14 -9.99 33.03 -24.36
N ALA A 15 -8.81 32.71 -23.83
CA ALA A 15 -8.31 31.35 -23.80
C ALA A 15 -9.33 30.55 -22.98
N ALA A 16 -10.35 30.04 -23.66
CA ALA A 16 -11.23 29.04 -23.10
C ALA A 16 -10.33 27.84 -22.81
N MET A 17 -9.91 27.70 -21.54
CA MET A 17 -9.31 26.48 -21.04
C MET A 17 -10.36 25.40 -21.30
N GLN A 18 -10.17 24.64 -22.37
CA GLN A 18 -11.11 23.61 -22.76
C GLN A 18 -11.00 22.49 -21.73
N VAL A 19 -12.06 22.32 -20.96
CA VAL A 19 -12.37 21.05 -20.31
C VAL A 19 -12.19 19.97 -21.36
N ARG A 20 -11.49 18.88 -21.01
CA ARG A 20 -11.19 17.79 -21.93
C ARG A 20 -12.47 17.34 -22.63
N ALA A 21 -12.42 17.24 -23.96
CA ALA A 21 -13.56 16.85 -24.76
C ALA A 21 -14.18 15.54 -24.22
N GLY A 22 -15.49 15.55 -23.99
CA GLY A 22 -16.25 14.40 -23.49
C GLY A 22 -16.54 14.39 -21.98
N VAL A 23 -15.86 15.21 -21.17
CA VAL A 23 -16.21 15.37 -19.74
C VAL A 23 -17.49 16.21 -19.62
N PRO A 24 -18.57 15.69 -19.00
CA PRO A 24 -19.79 16.47 -18.74
C PRO A 24 -19.47 17.70 -17.89
N ALA A 25 -19.92 18.88 -18.33
CA ALA A 25 -19.64 20.14 -17.64
C ALA A 25 -20.71 20.52 -16.61
N ASP A 26 -21.96 20.08 -16.80
CA ASP A 26 -23.07 20.39 -15.90
C ASP A 26 -22.80 19.83 -14.49
N GLY A 27 -22.92 20.67 -13.46
CA GLY A 27 -22.62 20.31 -12.06
C GLY A 27 -21.16 20.00 -11.73
N LEU A 28 -20.21 20.19 -12.66
CA LEU A 28 -18.78 19.92 -12.43
C LEU A 28 -18.17 21.03 -11.58
N LEU A 29 -17.75 20.70 -10.36
CA LEU A 29 -17.17 21.65 -9.40
C LEU A 29 -15.63 21.66 -9.42
N VAL A 30 -15.02 20.49 -9.59
CA VAL A 30 -13.56 20.31 -9.63
C VAL A 30 -13.21 19.40 -10.78
N HIS A 31 -12.18 19.77 -11.53
CA HIS A 31 -11.47 18.92 -12.48
C HIS A 31 -9.98 19.21 -12.40
N LEU A 32 -9.22 18.27 -11.87
CA LEU A 32 -7.76 18.24 -11.86
C LEU A 32 -7.29 17.31 -12.97
N ASP A 33 -6.42 17.79 -13.86
CA ASP A 33 -5.87 16.99 -14.96
C ASP A 33 -4.35 17.17 -15.08
N ALA A 34 -3.59 16.12 -14.74
CA ALA A 34 -2.13 16.14 -14.75
C ALA A 34 -1.57 16.17 -16.18
N ALA A 35 -2.36 15.80 -17.20
CA ALA A 35 -1.97 15.98 -18.60
C ALA A 35 -1.96 17.47 -18.99
N ASN A 36 -2.79 18.29 -18.34
CA ASN A 36 -2.73 19.74 -18.51
C ASN A 36 -1.63 20.34 -17.63
N LYS A 37 -0.38 20.30 -18.13
CA LYS A 37 0.78 20.84 -17.40
C LYS A 37 0.63 22.31 -16.98
N SER A 38 -0.16 23.11 -17.70
CA SER A 38 -0.40 24.51 -17.34
C SER A 38 -1.24 24.68 -16.06
N SER A 39 -1.95 23.62 -15.65
CA SER A 39 -2.67 23.57 -14.37
C SER A 39 -1.77 23.27 -13.17
N LEU A 40 -0.51 22.86 -13.41
CA LEU A 40 0.44 22.49 -12.37
C LEU A 40 1.48 23.60 -12.17
N ARG A 41 1.78 23.91 -10.91
CA ARG A 41 2.97 24.68 -10.54
C ARG A 41 4.01 23.72 -9.95
N LEU A 42 5.12 23.57 -10.67
CA LEU A 42 6.22 22.71 -10.25
C LEU A 42 7.34 23.54 -9.63
N ASP A 43 8.01 23.01 -8.61
CA ASP A 43 9.28 23.56 -8.11
C ASP A 43 10.48 23.07 -8.94
N ALA A 44 11.70 23.41 -8.49
CA ALA A 44 12.94 23.02 -9.17
C ALA A 44 13.21 21.50 -9.14
N ALA A 45 12.67 20.76 -8.16
CA ALA A 45 12.78 19.31 -8.06
C ALA A 45 11.74 18.57 -8.92
N GLY A 46 10.81 19.31 -9.54
CA GLY A 46 9.69 18.76 -10.30
C GLY A 46 8.54 18.30 -9.41
N CYS A 47 8.48 18.75 -8.15
CA CYS A 47 7.35 18.51 -7.26
C CYS A 47 6.22 19.50 -7.54
N ALA A 48 4.99 19.00 -7.59
CA ALA A 48 3.78 19.74 -7.83
C ALA A 48 3.34 20.48 -6.56
N THR A 49 3.86 21.70 -6.40
CA THR A 49 3.48 22.59 -5.29
C THR A 49 2.03 23.10 -5.39
N GLN A 50 1.47 23.16 -6.61
CA GLN A 50 0.06 23.48 -6.84
C GLN A 50 -0.53 22.67 -7.99
N TRP A 51 -1.80 22.31 -7.88
CA TRP A 51 -2.61 21.71 -8.93
C TRP A 51 -3.97 22.42 -9.00
N LYS A 52 -4.14 23.25 -10.03
CA LYS A 52 -5.31 24.09 -10.24
C LYS A 52 -6.40 23.32 -10.99
N SER A 53 -7.65 23.54 -10.60
CA SER A 53 -8.77 23.03 -11.38
C SER A 53 -8.89 23.73 -12.74
N VAL A 54 -9.14 22.93 -13.78
CA VAL A 54 -9.36 23.40 -15.15
C VAL A 54 -10.82 23.79 -15.45
N VAL A 55 -11.71 23.70 -14.46
CA VAL A 55 -13.11 24.15 -14.60
C VAL A 55 -13.11 25.69 -14.78
N PRO A 56 -13.68 26.23 -15.86
CA PRO A 56 -13.74 27.67 -16.09
C PRO A 56 -14.41 28.40 -14.93
N GLY A 57 -13.75 29.44 -14.41
CA GLY A 57 -14.27 30.25 -13.30
C GLY A 57 -14.08 29.62 -11.90
N ALA A 58 -13.67 28.36 -11.79
CA ALA A 58 -13.37 27.75 -10.51
C ALA A 58 -12.06 28.30 -9.92
N ALA A 59 -12.13 28.86 -8.72
CA ALA A 59 -10.97 29.32 -7.95
C ALA A 59 -10.33 28.19 -7.10
N CYS A 60 -10.56 26.92 -7.47
CA CYS A 60 -10.06 25.78 -6.72
C CYS A 60 -8.61 25.46 -7.12
N VAL A 61 -7.66 25.76 -6.23
CA VAL A 61 -6.24 25.44 -6.37
C VAL A 61 -5.81 24.59 -5.20
N PHE A 62 -5.40 23.36 -5.48
CA PHE A 62 -4.83 22.50 -4.47
C PHE A 62 -3.36 22.85 -4.30
N THR A 63 -2.91 23.00 -3.05
CA THR A 63 -1.55 23.40 -2.71
C THR A 63 -0.94 22.40 -1.74
N ALA A 64 0.34 22.11 -1.89
CA ALA A 64 1.11 21.44 -0.84
C ALA A 64 1.16 22.37 0.38
N THR A 65 0.90 21.83 1.58
CA THR A 65 0.90 22.62 2.82
C THR A 65 2.27 22.56 3.49
N GLY A 66 2.72 23.67 4.09
CA GLY A 66 4.15 23.98 4.29
C GLY A 66 5.05 22.97 5.02
N GLU A 67 4.54 22.15 5.94
CA GLU A 67 5.34 21.12 6.63
C GLU A 67 5.41 19.78 5.87
N LYS A 68 4.63 19.62 4.80
CA LYS A 68 4.49 18.38 4.03
C LYS A 68 5.24 18.49 2.71
N THR A 69 5.76 17.37 2.22
CA THR A 69 6.33 17.33 0.88
C THR A 69 5.27 17.52 -0.20
N ALA A 70 5.69 18.17 -1.30
CA ALA A 70 4.87 18.27 -2.49
C ALA A 70 5.05 16.99 -3.32
N PRO A 71 3.95 16.38 -3.82
CA PRO A 71 4.03 15.16 -4.61
C PRO A 71 4.75 15.42 -5.93
N LYS A 72 5.38 14.41 -6.50
CA LYS A 72 6.19 14.56 -7.72
C LYS A 72 5.35 14.54 -8.98
N TYR A 73 5.57 15.46 -9.92
CA TYR A 73 4.98 15.33 -11.25
C TYR A 73 5.64 14.21 -12.05
N VAL A 74 4.83 13.31 -12.60
CA VAL A 74 5.24 12.22 -13.48
C VAL A 74 4.75 12.54 -14.89
N ARG A 75 5.69 12.78 -15.80
CA ARG A 75 5.38 12.99 -17.21
C ARG A 75 4.80 11.71 -17.81
N GLY A 76 3.76 11.88 -18.63
CA GLY A 76 3.20 10.76 -19.40
C GLY A 76 4.20 10.19 -20.40
N THR A 77 4.06 8.90 -20.68
CA THR A 77 4.79 8.13 -21.69
C THR A 77 3.80 7.55 -22.70
N ALA A 78 4.29 6.79 -23.70
CA ALA A 78 3.43 6.08 -24.63
C ALA A 78 2.57 4.98 -23.97
N SER A 79 2.94 4.53 -22.76
CA SER A 79 2.26 3.44 -22.04
C SER A 79 1.60 3.88 -20.73
N LYS A 80 1.79 5.12 -20.28
CA LYS A 80 1.22 5.63 -19.03
C LYS A 80 0.87 7.11 -19.16
N ARG A 81 -0.34 7.52 -18.78
CA ARG A 81 -0.72 8.93 -18.72
C ARG A 81 0.10 9.71 -17.68
N ALA A 82 0.18 11.03 -17.86
CA ALA A 82 0.79 11.91 -16.87
C ALA A 82 0.03 11.83 -15.53
N GLY A 83 0.74 12.04 -14.43
CA GLY A 83 0.16 11.97 -13.09
C GLY A 83 0.94 12.77 -12.06
N VAL A 84 0.35 12.91 -10.88
CA VAL A 84 0.97 13.43 -9.68
C VAL A 84 1.21 12.25 -8.75
N ARG A 85 2.47 11.99 -8.41
CA ARG A 85 2.92 10.84 -7.61
C ARG A 85 3.05 11.22 -6.15
N PHE A 86 2.31 10.51 -5.32
CA PHE A 86 2.36 10.57 -3.86
C PHE A 86 3.20 9.39 -3.36
N ASP A 87 3.99 9.62 -2.31
CA ASP A 87 5.00 8.68 -1.83
C ASP A 87 4.55 7.76 -0.67
N GLY A 88 3.36 7.99 -0.13
CA GLY A 88 2.80 7.25 0.99
C GLY A 88 3.30 7.65 2.37
N ASN A 89 4.11 8.70 2.50
CA ASN A 89 4.67 9.14 3.78
C ASN A 89 4.06 10.46 4.25
N ASP A 90 4.12 11.51 3.43
CA ASP A 90 3.67 12.84 3.83
C ASP A 90 3.12 13.71 2.68
N ASP A 91 3.21 13.24 1.43
CA ASP A 91 2.68 13.97 0.27
C ASP A 91 1.17 14.25 0.37
N GLU A 92 0.76 15.51 0.23
CA GLU A 92 -0.64 15.93 0.18
C GLU A 92 -0.81 17.18 -0.70
N LEU A 93 -1.94 17.28 -1.39
CA LEU A 93 -2.43 18.53 -1.93
C LEU A 93 -3.82 18.85 -1.36
N ALA A 94 -4.01 20.06 -0.84
CA ALA A 94 -5.27 20.48 -0.21
C ALA A 94 -5.79 21.80 -0.78
N ALA A 95 -7.12 21.97 -0.85
CA ALA A 95 -7.79 23.19 -1.30
C ALA A 95 -8.96 23.57 -0.37
N PRO A 96 -9.17 24.86 -0.07
CA PRO A 96 -10.42 25.32 0.50
C PRO A 96 -11.55 25.16 -0.55
N PHE A 97 -12.74 24.76 -0.10
CA PHE A 97 -13.85 24.47 -1.02
C PHE A 97 -15.24 24.93 -0.51
N GLU A 98 -15.45 25.03 0.80
CA GLU A 98 -16.66 25.57 1.47
C GLU A 98 -18.00 25.26 0.78
N LEU A 99 -18.35 23.98 0.69
CA LEU A 99 -19.60 23.50 0.10
C LEU A 99 -20.30 22.45 0.96
N LYS A 100 -21.62 22.36 0.77
CA LYS A 100 -22.50 21.36 1.38
C LYS A 100 -23.24 20.62 0.28
N LEU A 101 -23.10 19.29 0.24
CA LEU A 101 -23.62 18.46 -0.85
C LEU A 101 -24.49 17.33 -0.30
N ASP A 102 -25.77 17.32 -0.70
CA ASP A 102 -26.69 16.22 -0.41
C ASP A 102 -26.47 15.02 -1.34
N VAL A 103 -25.95 15.24 -2.54
CA VAL A 103 -25.54 14.19 -3.47
C VAL A 103 -24.30 14.65 -4.21
N TRP A 104 -23.47 13.72 -4.67
CA TRP A 104 -22.28 14.05 -5.44
C TRP A 104 -21.76 12.84 -6.21
N THR A 105 -20.95 13.12 -7.23
CA THR A 105 -20.16 12.11 -7.94
C THR A 105 -18.69 12.51 -7.92
N ALA A 106 -17.80 11.61 -7.51
CA ALA A 106 -16.36 11.76 -7.65
C ALA A 106 -15.83 10.81 -8.73
N VAL A 107 -14.88 11.27 -9.54
CA VAL A 107 -14.20 10.44 -10.55
C VAL A 107 -12.71 10.56 -10.35
N LEU A 108 -12.03 9.43 -10.24
CA LEU A 108 -10.58 9.37 -10.02
C LEU A 108 -9.95 8.50 -11.10
N VAL A 109 -8.80 8.95 -11.62
CA VAL A 109 -7.91 8.08 -12.41
C VAL A 109 -6.63 7.90 -11.63
N VAL A 110 -6.40 6.71 -11.11
CA VAL A 110 -5.35 6.43 -10.12
C VAL A 110 -4.56 5.18 -10.45
N SER A 111 -3.33 5.11 -9.96
CA SER A 111 -2.46 3.95 -10.02
C SER A 111 -1.82 3.73 -8.65
N PRO A 112 -2.50 2.99 -7.75
CA PRO A 112 -1.96 2.67 -6.44
C PRO A 112 -0.71 1.80 -6.57
N ARG A 113 0.33 2.08 -5.76
CA ARG A 113 1.61 1.34 -5.80
C ARG A 113 1.83 0.50 -4.56
N SER A 114 1.28 0.93 -3.43
CA SER A 114 1.20 0.17 -2.20
C SER A 114 0.14 0.78 -1.29
N ASN A 115 -0.10 0.18 -0.13
CA ASN A 115 -0.95 0.74 0.92
C ASN A 115 -0.31 0.53 2.29
N ARG A 116 0.83 1.19 2.50
CA ARG A 116 1.65 1.05 3.72
C ARG A 116 0.91 1.43 5.00
N MET A 117 -0.10 2.28 4.88
CA MET A 117 -0.83 2.88 5.99
C MET A 117 -2.22 2.25 6.21
N ASP A 118 -2.55 1.16 5.51
CA ASP A 118 -3.82 0.41 5.62
C ASP A 118 -5.12 1.20 5.33
N ALA A 119 -5.00 2.46 4.93
CA ALA A 119 -6.11 3.38 4.68
C ALA A 119 -5.65 4.59 3.84
N GLY A 120 -4.73 4.40 2.89
CA GLY A 120 -4.18 5.48 2.07
C GLY A 120 -5.27 6.28 1.35
N GLY A 121 -5.42 7.56 1.68
CA GLY A 121 -6.52 8.40 1.18
C GLY A 121 -6.31 8.88 -0.25
N LEU A 122 -7.19 8.50 -1.19
CA LEU A 122 -7.10 8.93 -2.58
C LEU A 122 -7.61 10.37 -2.73
N PHE A 123 -8.86 10.60 -2.30
CA PHE A 123 -9.55 11.88 -2.39
C PHE A 123 -10.55 12.01 -1.23
N THR A 124 -10.43 13.09 -0.45
CA THR A 124 -11.24 13.29 0.75
C THR A 124 -11.76 14.72 0.83
N GLY A 125 -12.88 14.90 1.52
CA GLY A 125 -13.47 16.19 1.83
C GLY A 125 -13.91 16.23 3.28
N SER A 126 -13.58 17.29 4.02
CA SER A 126 -13.94 17.40 5.44
C SER A 126 -14.31 18.83 5.83
N PRO A 127 -15.04 19.03 6.93
CA PRO A 127 -15.00 20.30 7.64
C PRO A 127 -13.57 20.61 8.10
N LYS A 128 -13.22 21.88 8.32
CA LYS A 128 -11.86 22.33 8.67
C LYS A 128 -11.33 21.69 9.96
N ARG A 129 -12.23 21.34 10.88
CA ARG A 129 -11.92 20.68 12.16
C ARG A 129 -12.66 19.34 12.33
N GLY A 130 -13.37 18.88 11.31
CA GLY A 130 -14.17 17.66 11.34
C GLY A 130 -13.42 16.45 10.76
N HIS A 131 -14.06 15.29 10.80
CA HIS A 131 -13.54 14.08 10.18
C HIS A 131 -13.94 14.01 8.71
N ASP A 132 -13.08 13.39 7.90
CA ASP A 132 -13.37 13.08 6.50
C ASP A 132 -14.42 11.98 6.33
N TYR A 133 -14.63 11.07 7.28
CA TYR A 133 -15.61 9.99 7.10
C TYR A 133 -17.05 10.36 7.53
N ASP A 134 -17.23 11.39 8.36
CA ASP A 134 -18.52 11.95 8.80
C ASP A 134 -18.27 13.27 9.58
N PRO A 135 -18.83 14.43 9.18
CA PRO A 135 -19.79 14.67 8.10
C PRO A 135 -19.14 14.90 6.72
N GLY A 136 -17.86 14.56 6.55
CA GLY A 136 -17.14 14.65 5.27
C GLY A 136 -17.44 13.51 4.28
N PHE A 137 -16.51 13.26 3.37
CA PHE A 137 -16.35 11.97 2.68
C PHE A 137 -14.87 11.53 2.57
N THR A 138 -14.64 10.22 2.49
CA THR A 138 -13.33 9.62 2.17
C THR A 138 -13.47 8.55 1.09
N ILE A 139 -12.50 8.50 0.19
CA ILE A 139 -12.25 7.40 -0.73
C ILE A 139 -10.82 6.95 -0.45
N ASP A 140 -10.66 5.77 0.16
CA ASP A 140 -9.36 5.28 0.62
C ASP A 140 -9.13 3.79 0.36
N MET A 141 -7.86 3.41 0.38
CA MET A 141 -7.42 2.02 0.28
C MET A 141 -7.52 1.32 1.62
N PHE A 142 -8.67 0.72 1.92
CA PHE A 142 -8.87 0.00 3.16
C PHE A 142 -8.15 -1.36 3.13
N ASN A 143 -7.25 -1.66 4.07
CA ASN A 143 -6.65 -2.99 4.27
C ASN A 143 -6.05 -3.72 3.04
N SER A 144 -5.88 -3.06 1.89
CA SER A 144 -5.15 -3.60 0.74
C SER A 144 -3.70 -3.86 1.14
N LYS A 145 -3.15 -5.06 0.95
CA LYS A 145 -1.76 -5.38 1.36
C LYS A 145 -0.86 -5.60 0.15
N GLU A 146 -1.03 -6.72 -0.53
CA GLU A 146 -0.16 -7.16 -1.64
C GLU A 146 -0.67 -6.68 -3.02
N ARG A 147 -1.95 -6.32 -3.08
CA ARG A 147 -2.69 -5.99 -4.30
C ARG A 147 -3.61 -4.82 -4.02
N PHE A 148 -4.07 -4.17 -5.09
CA PHE A 148 -5.17 -3.23 -4.99
C PHE A 148 -6.48 -4.03 -4.95
N SER A 149 -6.81 -4.51 -3.75
CA SER A 149 -7.89 -5.48 -3.52
C SER A 149 -9.02 -4.94 -2.66
N SER A 150 -8.86 -3.77 -2.06
CA SER A 150 -9.89 -3.18 -1.23
C SER A 150 -9.88 -1.66 -1.23
N LEU A 151 -11.08 -1.10 -1.33
CA LEU A 151 -11.40 0.32 -1.21
C LEU A 151 -12.55 0.47 -0.24
N SER A 152 -12.47 1.48 0.62
CA SER A 152 -13.62 1.94 1.39
C SER A 152 -14.03 3.33 0.93
N VAL A 153 -15.34 3.48 0.70
CA VAL A 153 -15.95 4.79 0.56
C VAL A 153 -16.80 5.05 1.80
N GLU A 154 -16.48 6.13 2.50
CA GLU A 154 -17.26 6.60 3.64
C GLU A 154 -17.73 8.04 3.38
N GLY A 155 -18.75 8.47 4.12
CA GLY A 155 -19.16 9.86 4.12
C GLY A 155 -20.38 10.13 4.99
N ALA A 156 -20.87 11.36 4.94
CA ALA A 156 -22.00 11.81 5.74
C ALA A 156 -23.16 10.82 5.74
N GLY A 157 -23.61 10.44 6.94
CA GLY A 157 -24.72 9.51 7.13
C GLY A 157 -24.39 8.05 6.82
N ARG A 158 -23.12 7.67 6.68
CA ARG A 158 -22.72 6.27 6.55
C ARG A 158 -23.30 5.40 7.67
N ILE A 159 -23.64 4.17 7.34
CA ILE A 159 -24.01 3.14 8.31
C ILE A 159 -22.80 2.21 8.49
N GLY A 160 -22.42 1.91 9.74
CA GLY A 160 -21.28 1.05 10.09
C GLY A 160 -19.90 1.70 9.92
N GLY A 161 -18.85 0.92 10.19
CA GLY A 161 -17.42 1.30 10.09
C GLY A 161 -16.85 1.30 8.67
N ALA A 162 -15.53 1.34 8.52
CA ALA A 162 -14.89 1.08 7.23
C ALA A 162 -15.20 -0.36 6.79
N ILE A 163 -15.55 -0.52 5.50
CA ILE A 163 -15.82 -1.81 4.87
C ILE A 163 -15.13 -1.85 3.51
N ASP A 164 -14.76 -3.05 3.08
CA ASP A 164 -14.35 -3.28 1.71
C ASP A 164 -15.56 -3.25 0.78
N GLN A 165 -15.47 -2.47 -0.29
CA GLN A 165 -16.49 -2.40 -1.33
C GLN A 165 -16.04 -3.00 -2.65
N MET A 166 -14.80 -3.47 -2.79
CA MET A 166 -14.32 -4.05 -4.05
C MET A 166 -14.82 -5.48 -4.26
N ARG A 167 -15.07 -5.84 -5.52
CA ARG A 167 -15.45 -7.20 -5.95
C ARG A 167 -14.32 -7.95 -6.62
N ALA A 168 -13.26 -7.26 -7.02
CA ALA A 168 -12.16 -7.81 -7.78
C ALA A 168 -10.83 -7.21 -7.32
N ASP A 169 -9.77 -8.01 -7.44
CA ASP A 169 -8.41 -7.62 -7.09
C ASP A 169 -7.62 -7.18 -8.30
N TYR A 170 -7.03 -6.00 -8.23
CA TYR A 170 -6.14 -5.46 -9.25
C TYR A 170 -4.70 -5.48 -8.77
N THR A 171 -3.73 -5.46 -9.69
CA THR A 171 -2.32 -5.43 -9.29
C THR A 171 -1.90 -3.97 -9.10
N TYR A 172 -1.06 -3.72 -8.10
CA TYR A 172 -0.47 -2.39 -7.94
C TYR A 172 0.33 -1.96 -9.18
N GLY A 173 0.35 -0.65 -9.43
CA GLY A 173 1.04 -0.03 -10.55
C GLY A 173 0.23 0.07 -11.84
N GLY A 174 -0.90 -0.65 -11.96
CA GLY A 174 -1.89 -0.43 -13.02
C GLY A 174 -2.68 0.86 -12.80
N MET A 175 -3.10 1.54 -13.87
CA MET A 175 -4.07 2.64 -13.78
C MET A 175 -5.50 2.08 -13.73
N HIS A 176 -6.38 2.72 -12.97
CA HIS A 176 -7.80 2.40 -12.86
C HIS A 176 -8.65 3.66 -12.89
N LEU A 177 -9.82 3.57 -13.53
CA LEU A 177 -10.86 4.59 -13.44
C LEU A 177 -11.82 4.21 -12.32
N ILE A 178 -11.91 5.04 -11.28
CA ILE A 178 -12.85 4.86 -10.17
C ILE A 178 -13.93 5.93 -10.29
N VAL A 179 -15.20 5.52 -10.32
CA VAL A 179 -16.36 6.42 -10.24
C VAL A 179 -17.09 6.12 -8.95
N VAL A 180 -17.35 7.14 -8.13
CA VAL A 180 -18.07 7.04 -6.86
C VAL A 180 -19.26 7.96 -6.89
N GLU A 181 -20.44 7.42 -6.59
CA GLU A 181 -21.68 8.17 -6.46
C GLU A 181 -22.19 8.10 -5.03
N ARG A 182 -22.39 9.25 -4.40
CA ARG A 182 -23.09 9.34 -3.12
C ARG A 182 -24.51 9.83 -3.38
N GLY A 183 -25.46 8.90 -3.35
CA GLY A 183 -26.90 9.19 -3.39
C GLY A 183 -27.48 9.44 -2.00
N THR A 184 -28.80 9.58 -1.93
CA THR A 184 -29.52 9.81 -0.66
C THR A 184 -29.68 8.56 0.21
N GLU A 185 -29.57 7.37 -0.38
CA GLU A 185 -29.82 6.08 0.28
C GLU A 185 -28.62 5.13 0.23
N ARG A 186 -27.72 5.32 -0.73
CA ARG A 186 -26.55 4.46 -0.91
C ARG A 186 -25.39 5.20 -1.57
N ILE A 187 -24.19 4.71 -1.31
CA ILE A 187 -22.99 4.98 -2.09
C ILE A 187 -22.82 3.83 -3.10
N ARG A 188 -22.53 4.17 -4.36
CA ARG A 188 -22.19 3.22 -5.43
C ARG A 188 -20.79 3.53 -5.95
N MET A 189 -20.11 2.50 -6.41
CA MET A 189 -18.76 2.61 -6.95
C MET A 189 -18.63 1.73 -8.19
N TRP A 190 -17.88 2.22 -9.17
CA TRP A 190 -17.44 1.46 -10.33
C TRP A 190 -15.94 1.55 -10.44
N ILE A 191 -15.29 0.44 -10.78
CA ILE A 191 -13.87 0.40 -11.12
C ILE A 191 -13.77 -0.12 -12.54
N ASP A 192 -13.17 0.68 -13.43
CA ASP A 192 -12.98 0.34 -14.82
C ASP A 192 -14.26 0.01 -15.60
N GLY A 193 -15.40 0.51 -15.10
CA GLY A 193 -16.75 0.27 -15.64
C GLY A 193 -17.54 -0.83 -14.92
N ASP A 194 -16.88 -1.64 -14.09
CA ASP A 194 -17.51 -2.73 -13.35
C ASP A 194 -18.08 -2.22 -12.02
N GLU A 195 -19.37 -2.46 -11.78
CA GLU A 195 -20.05 -2.06 -10.54
C GLU A 195 -19.57 -2.90 -9.34
N GLN A 196 -19.22 -2.21 -8.27
CA GLN A 196 -18.67 -2.76 -7.03
C GLN A 196 -19.78 -2.90 -5.96
N GLU A 197 -19.44 -3.29 -4.73
CA GLU A 197 -20.44 -3.44 -3.67
C GLU A 197 -20.99 -2.08 -3.21
N PRO A 198 -22.32 -1.89 -3.24
CA PRO A 198 -22.94 -0.66 -2.77
C PRO A 198 -22.95 -0.62 -1.24
N ARG A 199 -22.93 0.59 -0.68
CA ARG A 199 -23.01 0.82 0.76
C ARG A 199 -24.26 1.61 1.13
N PRO A 200 -25.11 1.15 2.06
CA PRO A 200 -26.26 1.94 2.49
C PRO A 200 -25.83 3.18 3.29
N VAL A 201 -26.54 4.28 3.09
CA VAL A 201 -26.37 5.52 3.87
C VAL A 201 -27.72 6.07 4.33
N SER A 202 -27.71 6.74 5.47
CA SER A 202 -28.81 7.60 5.91
C SER A 202 -28.75 8.95 5.21
N ARG A 203 -29.90 9.63 5.12
CA ARG A 203 -29.97 10.99 4.58
C ARG A 203 -29.18 11.93 5.48
N ALA A 204 -28.11 12.49 4.93
CA ALA A 204 -27.26 13.50 5.56
C ALA A 204 -26.64 14.39 4.49
N THR A 205 -26.23 15.60 4.88
CA THR A 205 -25.52 16.53 4.00
C THR A 205 -24.02 16.40 4.22
N THR A 206 -23.27 16.15 3.14
CA THR A 206 -21.81 16.14 3.14
C THR A 206 -21.29 17.54 3.37
N GLN A 207 -20.42 17.76 4.35
CA GLN A 207 -19.82 19.06 4.67
C GLN A 207 -18.36 19.08 4.23
N ILE A 208 -18.03 19.97 3.30
CA ILE A 208 -16.71 20.04 2.67
C ILE A 208 -16.19 21.46 2.77
N GLU A 209 -15.34 21.74 3.76
CA GLU A 209 -14.63 23.02 3.85
C GLU A 209 -13.23 22.91 3.23
N VAL A 210 -12.63 21.71 3.29
CA VAL A 210 -11.31 21.41 2.72
C VAL A 210 -11.39 20.11 1.91
N LEU A 211 -10.96 20.16 0.66
CA LEU A 211 -10.67 19.00 -0.17
C LEU A 211 -9.20 18.62 -0.07
N ARG A 212 -8.89 17.32 -0.12
CA ARG A 212 -7.52 16.79 -0.13
C ARG A 212 -7.36 15.69 -1.15
N VAL A 213 -6.18 15.62 -1.74
CA VAL A 213 -5.73 14.55 -2.62
C VAL A 213 -4.48 13.92 -1.97
N GLY A 214 -4.48 12.59 -1.87
CA GLY A 214 -3.33 11.83 -1.37
C GLY A 214 -3.27 11.62 0.15
N SER A 215 -4.29 12.02 0.91
CA SER A 215 -4.33 11.75 2.36
C SER A 215 -5.74 11.77 2.94
N ARG A 216 -5.85 11.29 4.19
CA ARG A 216 -7.03 11.38 5.06
C ARG A 216 -6.87 12.48 6.11
N PHE A 217 -7.99 12.97 6.63
CA PHE A 217 -8.02 13.93 7.73
C PHE A 217 -9.07 13.55 8.77
N TYR A 218 -8.62 13.14 9.94
CA TYR A 218 -9.50 12.80 11.05
C TYR A 218 -8.76 12.87 12.38
N GLY A 219 -9.51 13.08 13.47
CA GLY A 219 -8.93 13.27 14.80
C GLY A 219 -8.00 14.47 14.85
N GLY A 220 -8.29 15.52 14.07
CA GLY A 220 -7.55 16.79 14.06
C GLY A 220 -6.22 16.80 13.31
N THR A 221 -5.84 15.71 12.63
CA THR A 221 -4.57 15.64 11.88
C THR A 221 -4.73 14.97 10.53
N THR A 222 -3.85 15.32 9.60
CA THR A 222 -3.67 14.61 8.33
C THR A 222 -2.90 13.33 8.59
N ARG A 223 -3.32 12.21 8.00
CA ARG A 223 -2.65 10.92 8.08
C ARG A 223 -3.07 9.99 6.95
N ASN A 224 -2.54 8.78 6.95
CA ASN A 224 -2.81 7.72 5.98
C ASN A 224 -2.62 8.22 4.54
N TRP A 225 -1.37 8.51 4.23
CA TRP A 225 -0.95 9.04 2.94
C TRP A 225 -0.99 7.96 1.87
N PHE A 226 -1.36 8.37 0.67
CA PHE A 226 -1.45 7.51 -0.50
C PHE A 226 -0.07 7.28 -1.13
N ASP A 227 0.27 6.05 -1.49
CA ASP A 227 1.43 5.72 -2.35
C ASP A 227 0.94 5.33 -3.73
N GLY A 228 1.09 6.23 -4.71
CA GLY A 228 0.65 5.98 -6.07
C GLY A 228 0.61 7.23 -6.95
N ASP A 229 0.15 7.04 -8.18
CA ASP A 229 -0.01 8.13 -9.15
C ASP A 229 -1.50 8.51 -9.27
N ILE A 230 -1.84 9.80 -9.22
CA ILE A 230 -3.19 10.31 -9.53
C ILE A 230 -3.10 11.16 -10.79
N ALA A 231 -3.79 10.73 -11.85
CA ALA A 231 -3.80 11.42 -13.13
C ALA A 231 -4.91 12.46 -13.23
N GLN A 232 -6.10 12.13 -12.72
CA GLN A 232 -7.27 13.01 -12.76
C GLN A 232 -8.15 12.86 -11.51
N VAL A 233 -8.76 13.97 -11.10
CA VAL A 233 -9.78 14.03 -10.06
C VAL A 233 -10.91 14.93 -10.54
N LEU A 234 -12.15 14.44 -10.52
CA LEU A 234 -13.34 15.23 -10.79
C LEU A 234 -14.32 15.13 -9.62
N LEU A 235 -15.05 16.21 -9.36
CA LEU A 235 -16.14 16.24 -8.37
C LEU A 235 -17.35 16.98 -8.95
N TYR A 236 -18.51 16.35 -8.87
CA TYR A 236 -19.81 16.86 -9.29
C TYR A 236 -20.73 17.05 -8.08
N ASP A 237 -21.59 18.07 -8.09
CA ASP A 237 -22.61 18.34 -7.07
C ASP A 237 -23.91 17.53 -7.22
N ARG A 238 -23.88 16.53 -8.10
CA ARG A 238 -25.04 15.74 -8.51
C ARG A 238 -24.60 14.33 -8.90
N ILE A 239 -25.59 13.45 -9.04
CA ILE A 239 -25.41 12.13 -9.65
C ILE A 239 -25.35 12.29 -11.18
N LEU A 240 -24.41 11.60 -11.82
CA LEU A 240 -24.30 11.57 -13.27
C LEU A 240 -25.46 10.77 -13.89
N LYS A 241 -25.97 11.24 -15.02
CA LYS A 241 -26.95 10.49 -15.83
C LYS A 241 -26.24 9.33 -16.53
N PRO A 242 -26.94 8.25 -16.92
CA PRO A 242 -26.33 7.12 -17.61
C PRO A 242 -25.48 7.49 -18.83
N GLY A 243 -25.94 8.44 -19.66
CA GLY A 243 -25.16 8.92 -20.82
C GLY A 243 -23.90 9.69 -20.45
N GLU A 244 -23.90 10.37 -19.30
CA GLU A 244 -22.74 11.10 -18.77
C GLU A 244 -21.74 10.14 -18.15
N HIS A 245 -22.23 9.11 -17.44
CA HIS A 245 -21.40 8.02 -16.95
C HIS A 245 -20.69 7.31 -18.11
N ALA A 246 -21.42 6.99 -19.19
CA ALA A 246 -20.85 6.40 -20.40
C ALA A 246 -19.79 7.34 -21.04
N ALA A 247 -20.05 8.65 -21.09
CA ALA A 247 -19.10 9.64 -21.60
C ALA A 247 -17.81 9.69 -20.76
N ILE A 248 -17.92 9.68 -19.43
CA ILE A 248 -16.77 9.59 -18.51
C ILE A 248 -15.96 8.32 -18.78
N THR A 249 -16.61 7.15 -18.80
CA THR A 249 -15.93 5.87 -19.07
C THR A 249 -15.24 5.89 -20.43
N GLN A 250 -15.86 6.48 -21.45
CA GLN A 250 -15.28 6.56 -22.79
C GLN A 250 -14.07 7.50 -22.86
N CYS A 251 -14.16 8.70 -22.29
CA CYS A 251 -13.10 9.71 -22.43
C CYS A 251 -11.94 9.55 -21.44
N LEU A 252 -12.21 8.98 -20.25
CA LEU A 252 -11.22 8.77 -19.18
C LEU A 252 -10.81 7.31 -19.01
N GLY A 253 -11.45 6.39 -19.74
CA GLY A 253 -11.21 4.95 -19.69
C GLY A 253 -9.72 4.59 -19.78
N ILE A 254 -9.37 3.49 -19.13
CA ILE A 254 -7.99 3.04 -19.05
C ILE A 254 -7.66 2.16 -20.24
N HIS A 255 -6.67 2.57 -21.02
CA HIS A 255 -6.18 1.73 -22.10
C HIS A 255 -5.47 0.49 -21.52
N PRO A 256 -5.61 -0.72 -22.12
CA PRO A 256 -5.00 -1.95 -21.58
C PRO A 256 -3.48 -1.85 -21.31
N ARG A 257 -2.75 -1.04 -22.08
CA ARG A 257 -1.31 -0.79 -21.85
C ARG A 257 -1.00 -0.01 -20.57
N GLU A 258 -1.93 0.83 -20.12
CA GLU A 258 -1.82 1.55 -18.85
C GLU A 258 -2.15 0.65 -17.66
N ARG A 259 -2.78 -0.50 -17.91
CA ARG A 259 -2.87 -1.63 -16.98
C ARG A 259 -1.64 -2.53 -17.08
N ALA A 260 -0.97 -2.62 -18.22
CA ALA A 260 0.09 -3.62 -18.46
C ALA A 260 1.36 -3.55 -17.60
N GLN A 261 1.55 -2.56 -16.70
CA GLN A 261 2.52 -2.72 -15.61
C GLN A 261 2.11 -3.80 -14.59
N GLU A 262 0.86 -4.25 -14.61
CA GLU A 262 0.38 -5.46 -13.95
C GLU A 262 1.00 -6.75 -14.54
N LEU A 263 1.44 -6.74 -15.81
CA LEU A 263 1.86 -7.95 -16.55
C LEU A 263 3.34 -8.31 -16.43
N SER A 264 4.20 -7.43 -15.91
CA SER A 264 5.59 -7.81 -15.60
C SER A 264 5.77 -8.42 -14.20
N GLY A 265 4.75 -8.28 -13.34
CA GLY A 265 4.72 -8.90 -12.00
C GLY A 265 3.85 -10.17 -11.92
N SER A 266 3.07 -10.50 -12.96
CA SER A 266 2.22 -11.69 -12.99
C SER A 266 2.82 -12.86 -13.79
N LEU A 267 4.13 -13.09 -13.69
CA LEU A 267 4.68 -14.36 -14.16
C LEU A 267 4.44 -15.42 -13.09
N ASN A 268 3.64 -16.42 -13.47
CA ASN A 268 3.42 -17.72 -12.85
C ASN A 268 2.43 -17.81 -11.67
N LYS A 269 1.15 -17.52 -11.95
CA LYS A 269 0.04 -18.32 -11.36
C LYS A 269 -0.46 -19.33 -12.40
N GLN A 270 0.35 -20.34 -12.68
CA GLN A 270 -0.13 -21.60 -13.24
C GLN A 270 0.36 -22.74 -12.34
N GLY A 271 -0.57 -23.28 -11.53
CA GLY A 271 -0.45 -24.58 -10.89
C GLY A 271 0.78 -24.79 -10.02
N GLU A 272 0.77 -24.25 -8.80
CA GLU A 272 1.81 -24.54 -7.81
C GLU A 272 1.72 -26.00 -7.33
N ARG A 273 2.35 -26.90 -8.07
CA ARG A 273 3.25 -27.84 -7.39
C ARG A 273 4.45 -27.02 -6.94
N MET A 274 4.88 -27.22 -5.69
CA MET A 274 6.14 -26.65 -5.18
C MET A 274 7.23 -26.81 -6.24
N VAL A 275 7.68 -25.70 -6.82
CA VAL A 275 8.89 -25.71 -7.66
C VAL A 275 10.01 -26.11 -6.72
N ALA A 276 10.69 -27.21 -7.01
CA ALA A 276 11.81 -27.68 -6.21
C ALA A 276 12.79 -26.50 -6.02
N PRO A 277 13.30 -26.26 -4.79
CA PRO A 277 14.26 -25.20 -4.57
C PRO A 277 15.46 -25.40 -5.50
N GLU A 278 15.96 -24.30 -6.07
CA GLU A 278 17.16 -24.36 -6.87
C GLU A 278 18.32 -24.76 -5.94
N VAL A 279 18.94 -25.90 -6.22
CA VAL A 279 20.04 -26.42 -5.40
C VAL A 279 21.25 -25.51 -5.59
N THR A 280 21.48 -24.61 -4.64
CA THR A 280 22.69 -23.79 -4.64
C THR A 280 23.89 -24.68 -4.34
N LYS A 281 24.96 -24.58 -5.14
CA LYS A 281 26.20 -25.37 -4.98
C LYS A 281 27.31 -24.59 -4.29
N ARG A 282 26.96 -23.46 -3.70
CA ARG A 282 27.86 -22.33 -3.48
C ARG A 282 27.34 -21.52 -2.30
N TRP A 283 28.13 -21.42 -1.23
CA TRP A 283 27.70 -20.89 0.06
C TRP A 283 28.75 -19.97 0.66
N ALA A 284 28.33 -19.02 1.48
CA ALA A 284 29.24 -18.17 2.24
C ALA A 284 30.14 -18.98 3.19
N THR A 285 31.38 -18.54 3.42
CA THR A 285 32.29 -19.16 4.39
C THR A 285 32.09 -18.63 5.80
N THR A 286 32.35 -19.47 6.81
CA THR A 286 32.34 -19.08 8.24
C THR A 286 33.35 -17.99 8.54
N SER A 287 34.53 -18.08 7.92
CA SER A 287 35.60 -17.08 7.99
C SER A 287 35.20 -15.78 7.29
N GLY A 288 34.47 -15.87 6.17
CA GLY A 288 33.88 -14.73 5.48
C GLY A 288 32.88 -13.99 6.34
N PHE A 289 31.92 -14.71 6.92
CA PHE A 289 30.90 -14.19 7.84
C PHE A 289 31.53 -13.52 9.05
N SER A 290 32.46 -14.20 9.73
CA SER A 290 33.15 -13.67 10.91
C SER A 290 33.91 -12.36 10.63
N ARG A 291 34.59 -12.28 9.48
CA ARG A 291 35.27 -11.04 9.04
C ARG A 291 34.28 -9.93 8.71
N TYR A 292 33.14 -10.26 8.11
CA TYR A 292 32.10 -9.29 7.77
C TYR A 292 31.46 -8.70 9.03
N VAL A 293 30.98 -9.55 9.94
CA VAL A 293 30.40 -9.12 11.23
C VAL A 293 31.39 -8.29 12.04
N LYS A 294 32.68 -8.67 12.06
CA LYS A 294 33.72 -7.88 12.74
C LYS A 294 33.92 -6.49 12.13
N ARG A 295 33.72 -6.32 10.82
CA ARG A 295 33.84 -5.04 10.11
C ARG A 295 32.54 -4.23 10.12
N HIS A 296 31.41 -4.91 10.27
CA HIS A 296 30.05 -4.37 10.21
C HIS A 296 29.21 -4.90 11.38
N PRO A 297 29.57 -4.54 12.64
CA PRO A 297 28.84 -5.01 13.81
C PRO A 297 27.36 -4.59 13.79
N GLU A 298 27.02 -3.49 13.12
CA GLU A 298 25.66 -3.00 12.90
C GLU A 298 24.79 -3.91 12.03
N HIS A 299 25.41 -4.81 11.26
CA HIS A 299 24.72 -5.78 10.42
C HIS A 299 24.51 -7.14 11.12
N PHE A 300 24.92 -7.29 12.38
CA PHE A 300 24.63 -8.49 13.15
C PHE A 300 23.24 -8.38 13.82
N PRO A 301 22.39 -9.43 13.79
CA PRO A 301 22.62 -10.79 13.25
C PRO A 301 22.32 -10.94 11.74
N PHE A 302 21.84 -9.90 11.07
CA PHE A 302 21.31 -9.94 9.69
C PHE A 302 22.33 -9.65 8.58
N ALA A 303 23.49 -10.31 8.60
CA ALA A 303 24.51 -10.09 7.57
C ALA A 303 23.99 -10.53 6.19
N ASP A 304 24.22 -9.72 5.16
CA ASP A 304 23.91 -10.07 3.76
C ASP A 304 24.87 -11.17 3.27
N LEU A 305 24.44 -12.43 3.45
CA LEU A 305 25.23 -13.62 3.10
C LEU A 305 25.60 -13.68 1.61
N THR A 306 24.88 -12.96 0.75
CA THR A 306 25.13 -12.93 -0.70
C THR A 306 26.42 -12.19 -1.08
N ARG A 307 26.98 -11.39 -0.16
CA ARG A 307 28.21 -10.60 -0.37
C ARG A 307 29.47 -11.26 0.19
N LEU A 308 29.33 -12.42 0.83
CA LEU A 308 30.45 -13.13 1.44
C LEU A 308 31.18 -13.98 0.38
N PRO A 309 32.49 -14.23 0.55
CA PRO A 309 33.22 -15.17 -0.29
C PRO A 309 32.52 -16.53 -0.30
N ILE A 310 32.25 -17.03 -1.51
CA ILE A 310 31.44 -18.22 -1.77
C ILE A 310 32.36 -19.41 -2.06
N GLU A 311 32.22 -20.50 -1.29
CA GLU A 311 32.95 -21.77 -1.48
C GLU A 311 31.99 -22.94 -1.74
N SER A 312 32.54 -24.08 -2.19
CA SER A 312 31.78 -25.31 -2.48
C SER A 312 31.90 -26.39 -1.40
N ASP A 313 32.53 -26.11 -0.25
CA ASP A 313 32.67 -27.07 0.84
C ASP A 313 31.33 -27.24 1.58
N LEU A 314 30.70 -28.40 1.34
CA LEU A 314 29.44 -28.78 1.98
C LEU A 314 29.58 -28.84 3.51
N LYS A 315 30.72 -29.25 4.05
CA LYS A 315 30.91 -29.32 5.52
C LYS A 315 30.96 -27.93 6.13
N GLU A 316 31.67 -26.99 5.50
CA GLU A 316 31.70 -25.60 5.97
C GLU A 316 30.33 -24.93 5.84
N SER A 317 29.58 -25.27 4.79
CA SER A 317 28.21 -24.77 4.58
C SER A 317 27.24 -25.28 5.63
N ILE A 318 27.34 -26.57 5.98
CA ILE A 318 26.58 -27.16 7.10
C ILE A 318 27.00 -26.50 8.41
N SER A 319 28.31 -26.28 8.63
CA SER A 319 28.81 -25.57 9.82
C SER A 319 28.22 -24.17 9.95
N LEU A 320 28.22 -23.39 8.87
CA LEU A 320 27.64 -22.04 8.85
C LEU A 320 26.13 -22.07 9.07
N GLY A 321 25.42 -23.02 8.47
CA GLY A 321 24.00 -23.24 8.72
C GLY A 321 23.72 -23.58 10.18
N MET A 322 24.52 -24.45 10.79
CA MET A 322 24.42 -24.80 12.21
C MET A 322 24.70 -23.59 13.12
N LEU A 323 25.74 -22.82 12.83
CA LEU A 323 26.07 -21.60 13.55
C LEU A 323 24.99 -20.54 13.42
N SER A 324 24.45 -20.34 12.21
CA SER A 324 23.34 -19.40 11.96
C SER A 324 22.08 -19.83 12.69
N MET A 325 21.74 -21.13 12.70
CA MET A 325 20.62 -21.66 13.48
C MET A 325 20.79 -21.47 14.98
N ASN A 326 22.02 -21.60 15.48
CA ASN A 326 22.36 -21.39 16.88
C ASN A 326 22.45 -19.90 17.27
N SER A 327 22.80 -19.02 16.34
CA SER A 327 22.90 -17.57 16.59
C SER A 327 21.57 -16.84 16.44
N MET A 328 20.51 -17.53 15.98
CA MET A 328 19.15 -17.00 15.90
C MET A 328 18.39 -17.06 17.24
N PHE A 329 19.14 -17.23 18.34
CA PHE A 329 18.63 -17.24 19.71
C PHE A 329 18.55 -15.82 20.27
N ASP A 330 17.80 -14.93 19.61
CA ASP A 330 17.44 -13.64 20.21
C ASP A 330 16.56 -13.91 21.44
N ALA A 331 16.87 -13.22 22.54
CA ALA A 331 16.26 -13.45 23.83
C ALA A 331 14.82 -12.91 23.87
N ASP A 332 13.83 -13.79 23.97
CA ASP A 332 12.53 -13.41 24.51
C ASP A 332 12.62 -13.18 26.04
N LYS A 333 11.47 -13.01 26.71
CA LYS A 333 11.40 -12.82 28.18
C LYS A 333 12.04 -13.97 28.98
N ASP A 334 12.21 -15.14 28.38
CA ASP A 334 12.76 -16.36 28.96
C ASP A 334 14.11 -16.77 28.31
N GLN A 335 14.70 -15.89 27.48
CA GLN A 335 15.94 -16.12 26.71
C GLN A 335 15.83 -17.23 25.64
N GLU A 336 14.65 -17.40 25.01
CA GLU A 336 14.38 -18.47 24.06
C GLU A 336 14.14 -18.00 22.61
N PRO A 337 14.60 -18.76 21.59
CA PRO A 337 14.51 -18.37 20.18
C PRO A 337 13.09 -18.41 19.60
N TYR A 338 12.75 -17.39 18.81
CA TYR A 338 11.59 -17.45 17.91
C TYR A 338 11.98 -17.05 16.47
N PHE A 339 11.83 -17.94 15.50
CA PHE A 339 11.88 -17.55 14.08
C PHE A 339 11.05 -18.49 13.21
N TYR A 340 10.56 -18.04 12.06
CA TYR A 340 10.06 -18.91 11.01
C TYR A 340 10.78 -18.63 9.69
N SER A 341 10.96 -19.65 8.86
CA SER A 341 11.49 -19.50 7.50
C SER A 341 10.35 -19.62 6.49
N ASN A 342 10.18 -18.60 5.67
CA ASN A 342 9.28 -18.64 4.52
C ASN A 342 10.09 -18.54 3.23
N ARG A 343 9.60 -19.17 2.17
CA ARG A 343 10.06 -18.90 0.82
C ARG A 343 9.30 -17.69 0.30
N GLN A 344 10.01 -16.64 -0.06
CA GLN A 344 9.47 -15.44 -0.69
C GLN A 344 8.98 -15.74 -2.11
N ALA A 345 8.17 -14.84 -2.67
CA ALA A 345 7.63 -14.97 -4.02
C ALA A 345 8.71 -15.05 -5.11
N ASP A 346 9.90 -14.48 -4.85
CA ASP A 346 11.06 -14.55 -5.75
C ASP A 346 11.87 -15.85 -5.61
N GLY A 347 11.40 -16.77 -4.75
CA GLY A 347 12.03 -18.05 -4.50
C GLY A 347 13.15 -18.04 -3.46
N THR A 348 13.54 -16.87 -2.95
CA THR A 348 14.53 -16.76 -1.86
C THR A 348 13.93 -17.21 -0.53
N GLY A 349 14.77 -17.72 0.37
CA GLY A 349 14.37 -17.99 1.75
C GLY A 349 14.52 -16.72 2.59
N ALA A 350 13.47 -16.35 3.31
CA ALA A 350 13.52 -15.30 4.32
C ALA A 350 13.23 -15.89 5.71
N LEU A 351 14.02 -15.47 6.68
CA LEU A 351 13.83 -15.79 8.08
C LEU A 351 13.20 -14.58 8.78
N TYR A 352 12.14 -14.83 9.54
CA TYR A 352 11.38 -13.82 10.23
C TYR A 352 11.39 -14.08 11.72
N HIS A 353 11.60 -13.01 12.49
CA HIS A 353 11.52 -13.01 13.94
C HIS A 353 10.13 -12.51 14.36
N SER A 354 9.44 -13.22 15.26
CA SER A 354 8.18 -12.75 15.86
C SER A 354 8.38 -12.61 17.35
N VAL A 355 8.63 -11.37 17.76
CA VAL A 355 8.94 -10.97 19.14
C VAL A 355 7.72 -11.01 20.08
N ASN A 356 6.50 -11.15 19.52
CA ASN A 356 5.25 -10.89 20.25
C ASN A 356 4.50 -12.16 20.68
N ILE A 357 5.12 -13.31 20.58
CA ILE A 357 4.51 -14.58 20.93
C ILE A 357 5.44 -15.24 21.91
N GLY A 358 5.05 -15.25 23.19
CA GLY A 358 5.76 -15.97 24.27
C GLY A 358 5.61 -17.48 24.10
N ILE A 359 5.99 -17.97 22.93
CA ILE A 359 5.76 -19.32 22.42
C ILE A 359 7.12 -19.88 21.99
N PRO A 360 7.44 -21.11 22.41
CA PRO A 360 8.56 -21.86 21.85
C PRO A 360 8.19 -22.45 20.48
N HIS A 361 8.24 -21.65 19.43
CA HIS A 361 7.55 -21.99 18.19
C HIS A 361 8.36 -22.82 17.18
N VAL A 362 9.69 -22.75 17.15
CA VAL A 362 10.49 -23.38 16.06
C VAL A 362 11.80 -24.04 16.53
N VAL A 363 12.09 -23.95 17.81
CA VAL A 363 13.36 -24.38 18.41
C VAL A 363 13.65 -25.86 18.19
N GLY A 364 12.65 -26.74 18.35
CA GLY A 364 12.84 -28.19 18.19
C GLY A 364 13.24 -28.64 16.78
N ARG A 365 12.83 -27.93 15.73
CA ARG A 365 13.20 -28.27 14.34
C ARG A 365 14.62 -27.80 14.01
N ALA A 366 15.00 -26.60 14.43
CA ALA A 366 16.35 -26.07 14.26
C ALA A 366 17.38 -26.88 15.06
N LEU A 367 17.08 -27.20 16.32
CA LEU A 367 17.97 -28.01 17.16
C LEU A 367 18.14 -29.43 16.60
N TRP A 368 17.06 -30.06 16.13
CA TRP A 368 17.20 -31.35 15.45
C TRP A 368 17.99 -31.24 14.14
N ALA A 369 17.81 -30.18 13.36
CA ALA A 369 18.60 -29.96 12.16
C ALA A 369 20.10 -29.81 12.49
N THR A 370 20.45 -29.15 13.61
CA THR A 370 21.83 -29.11 14.10
C THR A 370 22.34 -30.48 14.57
N MET A 371 21.50 -31.33 15.19
CA MET A 371 21.88 -32.70 15.58
C MET A 371 22.12 -33.60 14.35
N ILE A 372 21.26 -33.49 13.33
CA ILE A 372 21.50 -34.15 12.04
C ILE A 372 22.80 -33.64 11.41
N GLY A 373 23.05 -32.33 11.50
CA GLY A 373 24.29 -31.72 11.03
C GLY A 373 25.53 -32.34 11.67
N GLU A 374 25.52 -32.50 12.99
CA GLU A 374 26.58 -33.19 13.74
C GLU A 374 26.76 -34.63 13.27
N LEU A 375 25.68 -35.42 13.22
CA LEU A 375 25.74 -36.81 12.75
C LEU A 375 26.28 -36.94 11.33
N ALA A 376 25.90 -36.01 10.44
CA ALA A 376 26.29 -36.04 9.04
C ALA A 376 27.73 -35.57 8.78
N THR A 377 28.29 -34.72 9.65
CA THR A 377 29.56 -34.02 9.36
C THR A 377 30.67 -34.21 10.39
N GLY A 378 30.31 -34.64 11.60
CA GLY A 378 31.19 -34.68 12.77
C GLY A 378 31.41 -33.31 13.43
N ILE A 379 30.73 -32.26 12.97
CA ILE A 379 30.79 -30.93 13.59
C ILE A 379 29.98 -30.97 14.89
N PRO A 380 30.57 -30.68 16.07
CA PRO A 380 29.85 -30.80 17.32
C PRO A 380 28.57 -29.97 17.34
N PHE A 381 27.52 -30.55 17.89
CA PHE A 381 26.29 -29.84 18.16
C PHE A 381 26.57 -28.70 19.16
N PRO A 382 26.05 -27.47 18.95
CA PRO A 382 26.35 -26.35 19.85
C PRO A 382 25.84 -26.56 21.28
N GLU A 383 26.70 -26.40 22.28
CA GLU A 383 26.39 -26.68 23.69
C GLU A 383 25.16 -25.90 24.21
N GLU A 384 25.03 -24.64 23.82
CA GLU A 384 23.89 -23.77 24.20
C GLU A 384 22.55 -24.30 23.70
N GLY A 385 22.51 -24.82 22.48
CA GLY A 385 21.31 -25.44 21.91
C GLY A 385 20.86 -26.69 22.66
N LEU A 386 21.76 -27.36 23.40
CA LEU A 386 21.50 -28.66 24.02
C LEU A 386 20.72 -28.44 25.30
N GLY A 387 21.13 -27.41 26.06
CA GLY A 387 20.40 -26.94 27.22
C GLY A 387 18.97 -26.55 26.87
N ILE A 388 18.79 -25.81 25.76
CA ILE A 388 17.47 -25.40 25.26
C ILE A 388 16.64 -26.62 24.84
N TYR A 389 17.21 -27.56 24.06
CA TYR A 389 16.52 -28.78 23.65
C TYR A 389 16.05 -29.61 24.85
N ALA A 390 16.94 -29.83 25.82
CA ALA A 390 16.66 -30.64 26.99
C ALA A 390 15.56 -30.02 27.86
N ARG A 391 15.52 -28.69 28.01
CA ARG A 391 14.42 -27.99 28.70
C ARG A 391 13.10 -28.20 27.99
N TYR A 392 13.06 -28.12 26.66
CA TYR A 392 11.82 -28.38 25.90
C TYR A 392 11.32 -29.80 26.06
N CYS A 393 12.19 -30.78 25.91
CA CYS A 393 11.81 -32.17 26.11
C CYS A 393 11.25 -32.40 27.51
N ARG A 394 11.84 -31.78 28.55
CA ARG A 394 11.32 -31.84 29.93
C ARG A 394 9.97 -31.14 30.08
N SER A 395 9.82 -29.93 29.52
CA SER A 395 8.56 -29.17 29.54
C SER A 395 7.41 -29.91 28.84
N SER A 396 7.71 -30.69 27.80
CA SER A 396 6.71 -31.60 27.20
C SER A 396 6.16 -32.55 28.26
N PHE A 397 7.02 -33.16 29.08
CA PHE A 397 6.59 -34.13 30.11
C PHE A 397 5.87 -33.49 31.30
N ASP A 398 6.10 -32.21 31.58
CA ASP A 398 5.42 -31.48 32.66
C ASP A 398 3.95 -31.15 32.33
N ASN A 399 3.56 -31.24 31.05
CA ASN A 399 2.18 -31.06 30.63
C ASN A 399 1.34 -32.35 30.82
N PRO A 400 0.06 -32.25 31.22
CA PRO A 400 -0.79 -33.42 31.51
C PRO A 400 -1.01 -34.38 30.33
N ASP A 401 -0.90 -33.87 29.11
CA ASP A 401 -1.05 -34.61 27.85
C ASP A 401 0.30 -34.89 27.18
N HIS A 402 1.39 -34.52 27.85
CA HIS A 402 2.76 -34.57 27.34
C HIS A 402 3.01 -33.72 26.08
N LEU A 403 2.16 -32.73 25.80
CA LEU A 403 2.24 -31.91 24.61
C LEU A 403 2.88 -30.56 24.89
N ASN A 404 3.78 -30.15 23.98
CA ASN A 404 4.29 -28.80 23.94
C ASN A 404 3.14 -27.81 23.75
N SER A 405 3.04 -26.87 24.68
CA SER A 405 1.93 -25.93 24.75
C SER A 405 2.41 -24.60 25.30
N TYR A 406 1.63 -23.55 25.06
CA TYR A 406 1.89 -22.22 25.58
C TYR A 406 0.62 -21.60 26.14
N ILE A 407 0.79 -20.56 26.95
CA ILE A 407 -0.29 -19.73 27.48
C ILE A 407 -0.29 -18.41 26.72
N ASP A 408 -1.41 -18.04 26.10
CA ASP A 408 -1.53 -16.80 25.34
C ASP A 408 -2.20 -15.69 26.17
N PRO A 409 -1.46 -14.65 26.62
CA PRO A 409 -2.03 -13.55 27.39
C PRO A 409 -3.07 -12.73 26.62
N ALA A 410 -2.99 -12.71 25.28
CA ALA A 410 -3.96 -12.01 24.43
C ALA A 410 -5.25 -12.82 24.21
N ARG A 411 -5.28 -14.09 24.63
CA ARG A 411 -6.44 -14.99 24.54
C ARG A 411 -6.82 -15.55 25.90
N ASP A 412 -6.99 -14.66 26.87
CA ASP A 412 -7.43 -14.96 28.24
C ASP A 412 -6.53 -15.92 29.01
N ASN A 413 -5.22 -15.96 28.73
CA ASN A 413 -4.29 -16.93 29.31
C ASN A 413 -4.73 -18.40 29.09
N LYS A 414 -5.39 -18.71 27.97
CA LYS A 414 -5.73 -20.10 27.62
C LYS A 414 -4.48 -20.86 27.16
N ARG A 415 -4.47 -22.16 27.45
CA ARG A 415 -3.46 -23.11 26.96
C ARG A 415 -3.75 -23.48 25.50
N PHE A 416 -2.75 -23.28 24.64
CA PHE A 416 -2.79 -23.67 23.24
C PHE A 416 -1.72 -24.71 22.95
N ILE A 417 -2.06 -25.64 22.05
CA ILE A 417 -1.16 -26.68 21.55
C ILE A 417 -1.00 -26.41 20.06
N GLU A 418 0.25 -26.39 19.58
CA GLU A 418 0.53 -26.12 18.18
C GLU A 418 1.09 -27.36 17.48
N PHE A 419 0.31 -27.87 16.53
CA PHE A 419 0.45 -29.25 16.03
C PHE A 419 1.66 -29.49 15.12
N HIS A 420 2.32 -28.45 14.59
CA HIS A 420 3.53 -28.64 13.77
C HIS A 420 4.82 -28.85 14.59
N ASN A 421 4.70 -28.95 15.92
CA ASN A 421 5.78 -29.30 16.84
C ASN A 421 5.67 -30.72 17.41
N MET A 422 4.69 -31.52 16.96
CA MET A 422 4.64 -32.94 17.28
C MET A 422 5.69 -33.68 16.45
N ARG A 423 6.57 -34.42 17.14
CA ARG A 423 7.44 -35.45 16.55
C ARG A 423 7.12 -36.78 17.19
#